data_AF-A0A955IP61-F1
#
_entry.id   AF-A0A955IP61-F1
#
_cell.length_a   1.000
_cell.length_b   1.000
_cell.length_c   1.000
_cell.angle_alpha   90.00
_cell.angle_beta   90.00
_cell.angle_gamma   90.00
#
_symmetry.space_group_name_H-M   'P 1'
#
loop_
_entity.id
_entity.type
_entity.pdbx_description
1 polymer ?
#
loop_
_entity_poly.entity_id
_entity_poly.type
_entity_poly.pdbx_seq_one_letter_code
_entity_poly.pdbx_strand_id
1 'polypeptide(L)'
;RKLPRCEILHADFAGDKGYFKQLAADHPYDVVVFSGSLNTFDAKSARAIVRRAWKHARVGVAFNFLSRRHDRPPGEDTGPARRFNPAPMVAWALRRTPNVLFRQDYFQGHDATIVMVRPMSGDPPGSAA
;
A
#
# COMPACT_ATOMS: atom_id res chain seq x y z
N ARG A 1 -15.63 10.29 21.49
CA ARG A 1 -14.38 9.89 22.18
C ARG A 1 -13.25 10.72 21.57
N LYS A 2 -12.47 11.49 22.34
CA LYS A 2 -11.30 12.25 21.81
C LYS A 2 -10.12 11.29 21.64
N LEU A 3 -9.51 11.24 20.45
CA LEU A 3 -8.30 10.46 20.17
C LEU A 3 -7.13 11.44 20.01
N PRO A 4 -6.38 11.76 21.08
CA PRO A 4 -5.42 12.88 21.09
C PRO A 4 -4.20 12.69 20.17
N ARG A 5 -4.02 11.51 19.57
CA ARG A 5 -2.95 11.17 18.63
C ARG A 5 -3.48 10.83 17.23
N CYS A 6 -4.69 11.27 16.92
CA CYS A 6 -5.34 11.04 15.64
C CYS A 6 -5.71 12.38 15.03
N GLU A 7 -5.28 12.59 13.81
CA GLU A 7 -5.61 13.75 13.00
C GLU A 7 -6.31 13.28 11.72
N ILE A 8 -7.32 14.04 11.28
CA ILE A 8 -8.01 13.80 10.01
C ILE A 8 -7.55 14.88 9.05
N LEU A 9 -6.83 14.46 8.01
CA LEU A 9 -6.39 15.33 6.93
C LEU A 9 -7.34 15.15 5.73
N HIS A 10 -7.87 16.26 5.22
CA HIS A 10 -8.67 16.24 3.99
C HIS A 10 -7.76 16.52 2.79
N ALA A 11 -7.59 15.54 1.91
CA ALA A 11 -6.75 15.65 0.74
C ALA A 11 -7.16 14.69 -0.38
N ASP A 12 -6.86 15.09 -1.62
CA ASP A 12 -6.93 14.21 -2.79
C ASP A 12 -5.54 13.59 -3.07
N PHE A 13 -5.20 12.51 -2.36
CA PHE A 13 -3.93 11.81 -2.57
C PHE A 13 -3.82 11.12 -3.95
N ALA A 14 -4.93 11.01 -4.69
CA ALA A 14 -4.98 10.40 -6.01
C ALA A 14 -4.64 11.42 -7.09
N GLY A 15 -5.39 12.53 -7.14
CA GLY A 15 -5.20 13.63 -8.09
C GLY A 15 -3.95 14.45 -7.82
N ASP A 16 -3.65 14.75 -6.55
CA ASP A 16 -2.46 15.54 -6.20
C ASP A 16 -1.18 14.67 -6.20
N LYS A 17 -0.28 14.97 -7.13
CA LYS A 17 1.02 14.29 -7.29
C LYS A 17 2.06 14.74 -6.27
N GLY A 18 1.90 15.93 -5.69
CA GLY A 18 2.78 16.51 -4.67
C GLY A 18 2.42 16.13 -3.25
N TYR A 19 1.18 15.69 -3.00
CA TYR A 19 0.65 15.50 -1.64
C TYR A 19 1.56 14.70 -0.71
N PHE A 20 2.01 13.50 -1.10
CA PHE A 20 2.87 12.68 -0.23
C PHE A 20 4.23 13.33 0.08
N LYS A 21 4.75 14.17 -0.82
CA LYS A 21 5.98 14.92 -0.57
C LYS A 21 5.73 16.01 0.47
N GLN A 22 4.65 16.77 0.31
CA GLN A 22 4.26 17.82 1.24
C GLN A 22 3.95 17.22 2.62
N LEU A 23 3.10 16.19 2.67
CA LEU A 23 2.74 15.49 3.89
C LEU A 23 3.97 14.98 4.65
N ALA A 24 4.98 14.44 3.97
CA ALA A 24 6.19 13.97 4.62
C ALA A 24 7.08 15.09 5.17
N ALA A 25 6.99 16.31 4.60
CA ALA A 25 7.71 17.48 5.11
C ALA A 25 7.01 18.05 6.35
N ASP A 26 5.68 18.13 6.32
CA ASP A 26 4.86 18.71 7.39
C ASP A 26 4.66 17.72 8.54
N HIS A 27 4.51 16.43 8.22
CA HIS A 27 4.21 15.34 9.14
C HIS A 27 5.01 14.08 8.80
N PRO A 28 6.27 13.94 9.25
CA PRO A 28 7.08 12.75 8.96
C PRO A 28 6.41 11.45 9.41
N TYR A 29 6.24 10.50 8.48
CA TYR A 29 5.56 9.23 8.74
C TYR A 29 6.42 8.01 8.39
N ASP A 30 6.27 6.96 9.17
CA ASP A 30 6.98 5.69 8.97
C ASP A 30 6.29 4.80 7.95
N VAL A 31 4.98 4.64 8.11
CA VAL A 31 4.19 3.68 7.36
C VAL A 31 2.99 4.37 6.75
N VAL A 32 2.70 4.06 5.49
CA VAL A 32 1.42 4.39 4.85
C VAL A 32 0.61 3.11 4.70
N VAL A 33 -0.66 3.16 5.10
CA VAL A 33 -1.59 2.04 4.93
C VAL A 33 -2.73 2.47 4.01
N PHE A 34 -2.91 1.75 2.90
CA PHE A 34 -4.09 1.87 2.06
C PHE A 34 -5.05 0.72 2.39
N SER A 35 -6.19 1.04 2.98
CA SER A 35 -7.23 0.07 3.32
C SER A 35 -8.46 0.28 2.42
N GLY A 36 -8.65 -0.57 1.41
CA GLY A 36 -9.78 -0.55 0.46
C GLY A 36 -9.79 0.61 -0.54
N SER A 37 -8.99 1.65 -0.31
CA SER A 37 -9.02 2.91 -1.08
C SER A 37 -8.48 2.82 -2.50
N LEU A 38 -7.77 1.74 -2.86
CA LEU A 38 -7.18 1.56 -4.19
C LEU A 38 -8.13 0.88 -5.19
N ASN A 39 -9.22 0.28 -4.71
CA ASN A 39 -10.04 -0.61 -5.53
C ASN A 39 -10.84 0.12 -6.62
N THR A 40 -11.06 1.44 -6.52
CA THR A 40 -11.77 2.20 -7.56
C THR A 40 -10.89 2.59 -8.74
N PHE A 41 -9.58 2.36 -8.65
CA PHE A 41 -8.61 2.68 -9.68
C PHE A 41 -8.30 1.47 -10.57
N ASP A 42 -7.84 1.72 -11.79
CA ASP A 42 -7.15 0.67 -12.54
C ASP A 42 -5.79 0.32 -11.87
N ALA A 43 -5.27 -0.86 -12.17
CA ALA A 43 -4.04 -1.34 -11.53
C ALA A 43 -2.80 -0.47 -11.81
N LYS A 44 -2.74 0.24 -12.95
CA LYS A 44 -1.61 1.15 -13.27
C LYS A 44 -1.69 2.38 -12.37
N SER A 45 -2.88 2.97 -12.22
CA SER A 45 -3.16 4.12 -11.38
C SER A 45 -2.95 3.81 -9.90
N ALA A 46 -3.48 2.67 -9.40
CA ALA A 46 -3.26 2.21 -8.02
C ALA A 46 -1.76 2.07 -7.69
N ARG A 47 -0.99 1.42 -8.58
CA ARG A 47 0.46 1.28 -8.42
C ARG A 47 1.20 2.62 -8.47
N ALA A 48 0.73 3.57 -9.27
CA ALA A 48 1.30 4.91 -9.30
C ALA A 48 1.10 5.65 -7.97
N ILE A 49 -0.09 5.53 -7.36
CA ILE A 49 -0.39 6.06 -6.02
C ILE A 49 0.53 5.43 -4.97
N VAL A 50 0.58 4.10 -4.89
CA VAL A 50 1.42 3.38 -3.92
C VAL A 50 2.89 3.75 -4.10
N ARG A 51 3.37 3.91 -5.35
CA ARG A 51 4.74 4.36 -5.62
C ARG A 51 5.04 5.75 -5.07
N ARG A 52 4.09 6.70 -5.16
CA ARG A 52 4.27 8.05 -4.59
C ARG A 52 4.40 7.96 -3.06
N ALA A 53 3.51 7.21 -2.40
CA ALA A 53 3.61 6.99 -0.96
C ALA A 53 4.92 6.30 -0.56
N TRP A 54 5.31 5.24 -1.27
CA TRP A 54 6.55 4.48 -1.05
C TRP A 54 7.81 5.34 -1.15
N LYS A 55 7.82 6.36 -2.02
CA LYS A 55 8.96 7.28 -2.15
C LYS A 55 9.22 8.05 -0.86
N HIS A 56 8.19 8.31 -0.06
CA HIS A 56 8.24 9.22 1.09
C HIS A 56 8.08 8.55 2.45
N ALA A 57 7.54 7.32 2.51
CA ALA A 57 7.45 6.55 3.75
C ALA A 57 8.85 6.16 4.27
N ARG A 58 9.13 6.36 5.57
CA ARG A 58 10.45 6.02 6.15
C ARG A 58 10.67 4.52 6.28
N VAL A 59 9.64 3.76 6.64
CA VAL A 59 9.71 2.32 6.92
C VAL A 59 9.04 1.48 5.83
N GLY A 60 7.80 1.82 5.45
CA GLY A 60 7.10 0.98 4.50
C GLY A 60 5.73 1.44 4.04
N VAL A 61 5.14 0.63 3.16
CA VAL A 61 3.76 0.82 2.68
C VAL A 61 3.03 -0.51 2.70
N ALA A 62 1.86 -0.53 3.30
CA ALA A 62 0.93 -1.64 3.25
C ALA A 62 -0.29 -1.25 2.42
N PHE A 63 -0.79 -2.16 1.59
CA PHE A 63 -2.00 -1.94 0.83
C PHE A 63 -2.74 -3.25 0.60
N ASN A 64 -4.06 -3.24 0.80
CA ASN A 64 -4.93 -4.31 0.33
C ASN A 64 -5.62 -3.94 -0.99
N PHE A 65 -6.05 -4.96 -1.71
CA PHE A 65 -6.84 -4.84 -2.92
C PHE A 65 -7.73 -6.07 -3.10
N LEU A 66 -8.84 -5.89 -3.83
CA LEU A 66 -9.67 -7.01 -4.23
C LEU A 66 -8.89 -7.89 -5.21
N SER A 67 -8.68 -9.15 -4.85
CA SER A 67 -8.03 -10.13 -5.72
C SER A 67 -8.98 -10.59 -6.82
N ARG A 68 -8.43 -11.02 -7.97
CA ARG A 68 -9.12 -11.83 -8.98
C ARG A 68 -8.96 -13.35 -8.76
N ARG A 69 -8.11 -13.76 -7.82
CA ARG A 69 -7.84 -15.16 -7.50
C ARG A 69 -8.64 -15.55 -6.25
N HIS A 70 -9.95 -15.69 -6.40
CA HIS A 70 -10.88 -16.08 -5.32
C HIS A 70 -11.81 -17.20 -5.79
N ASP A 71 -12.56 -17.77 -4.86
CA ASP A 71 -13.53 -18.85 -5.05
C ASP A 71 -14.95 -18.38 -5.39
N ARG A 72 -15.22 -17.08 -5.34
CA ARG A 72 -16.54 -16.53 -5.75
C ARG A 72 -16.83 -16.71 -7.25
N PRO A 73 -18.11 -16.85 -7.62
CA PRO A 73 -18.54 -16.92 -9.02
C PRO A 73 -18.03 -15.74 -9.85
N PRO A 74 -17.71 -15.97 -11.14
CA PRO A 74 -17.40 -14.88 -12.06
C PRO A 74 -18.63 -13.97 -12.24
N GLY A 75 -18.38 -12.66 -12.40
CA GLY A 75 -19.44 -11.69 -12.70
C GLY A 75 -20.14 -11.04 -11.50
N GLU A 76 -19.64 -11.26 -10.28
CA GLU A 76 -20.09 -10.50 -9.11
C GLU A 76 -19.91 -8.99 -9.33
N ASP A 77 -20.99 -8.22 -9.18
CA ASP A 77 -20.96 -6.76 -9.25
C ASP A 77 -20.24 -6.19 -8.02
N THR A 78 -19.10 -5.56 -8.26
CA THR A 78 -18.30 -4.88 -7.23
C THR A 78 -18.55 -3.36 -7.22
N GLY A 79 -19.57 -2.89 -7.94
CA GLY A 79 -19.83 -1.47 -8.16
C GLY A 79 -18.61 -0.78 -8.80
N PRO A 80 -18.12 0.34 -8.24
CA PRO A 80 -16.95 1.03 -8.79
C PRO A 80 -15.63 0.30 -8.48
N ALA A 81 -15.64 -0.69 -7.58
CA ALA A 81 -14.45 -1.41 -7.19
C ALA A 81 -14.01 -2.38 -8.30
N ARG A 82 -12.70 -2.57 -8.42
CA ARG A 82 -12.05 -3.37 -9.43
C ARG A 82 -11.19 -4.41 -8.75
N ARG A 83 -11.24 -5.63 -9.29
CA ARG A 83 -10.36 -6.73 -8.86
C ARG A 83 -9.04 -6.69 -9.63
N PHE A 84 -7.92 -6.93 -8.96
CA PHE A 84 -6.58 -7.01 -9.54
C PHE A 84 -6.04 -8.43 -9.55
N ASN A 85 -5.18 -8.76 -10.52
CA ASN A 85 -4.41 -10.00 -10.49
C ASN A 85 -3.26 -9.86 -9.47
N PRO A 86 -3.17 -10.71 -8.44
CA PRO A 86 -2.13 -10.61 -7.42
C PRO A 86 -0.71 -10.80 -7.96
N ALA A 87 -0.50 -11.70 -8.93
CA ALA A 87 0.84 -12.03 -9.40
C ALA A 87 1.60 -10.81 -9.99
N PRO A 88 1.01 -10.01 -10.90
CA PRO A 88 1.61 -8.76 -11.35
C PRO A 88 1.80 -7.71 -10.25
N MET A 89 0.94 -7.68 -9.21
CA MET A 89 1.05 -6.74 -8.09
C MET A 89 2.25 -7.09 -7.19
N VAL A 90 2.40 -8.38 -6.85
CA VAL A 90 3.55 -8.89 -6.08
C VAL A 90 4.84 -8.71 -6.85
N ALA A 91 4.88 -9.11 -8.13
CA ALA A 91 6.05 -8.90 -8.98
C ALA A 91 6.43 -7.42 -9.08
N TRP A 92 5.45 -6.51 -9.12
CA TRP A 92 5.70 -5.08 -9.09
C TRP A 92 6.27 -4.60 -7.76
N ALA A 93 5.80 -5.13 -6.62
CA ALA A 93 6.33 -4.78 -5.30
C ALA A 93 7.78 -5.25 -5.15
N LEU A 94 8.09 -6.48 -5.57
CA LEU A 94 9.43 -7.07 -5.53
C LEU A 94 10.47 -6.31 -6.36
N ARG A 95 10.06 -5.60 -7.42
CA ARG A 95 10.95 -4.71 -8.19
C ARG A 95 11.37 -3.44 -7.43
N ARG A 96 10.81 -3.15 -6.25
CA ARG A 96 11.07 -1.93 -5.47
C ARG A 96 11.80 -2.20 -4.17
N THR A 97 11.59 -3.38 -3.62
CA THR A 97 12.27 -3.86 -2.42
C THR A 97 12.24 -5.38 -2.43
N PRO A 98 13.31 -6.06 -1.99
CA PRO A 98 13.28 -7.50 -1.76
C PRO A 98 12.38 -7.88 -0.57
N ASN A 99 12.08 -6.93 0.33
CA ASN A 99 11.33 -7.19 1.56
C ASN A 99 9.83 -6.98 1.33
N VAL A 100 9.18 -8.03 0.81
CA VAL A 100 7.74 -8.04 0.54
C VAL A 100 7.05 -9.14 1.32
N LEU A 101 6.00 -8.79 2.06
CA LEU A 101 5.04 -9.74 2.60
C LEU A 101 3.80 -9.75 1.71
N PHE A 102 3.31 -10.93 1.38
CA PHE A 102 2.07 -11.13 0.65
C PHE A 102 1.16 -12.07 1.43
N ARG A 103 -0.09 -11.65 1.66
CA ARG A 103 -1.09 -12.45 2.35
C ARG A 103 -2.41 -12.40 1.58
N GLN A 104 -3.03 -13.56 1.36
CA GLN A 104 -4.25 -13.71 0.58
C GLN A 104 -5.13 -14.87 1.09
N ASP A 105 -5.18 -15.05 2.39
CA ASP A 105 -6.11 -15.97 3.07
C ASP A 105 -7.37 -15.23 3.56
N TYR A 106 -7.33 -13.89 3.64
CA TYR A 106 -8.44 -13.09 4.11
C TYR A 106 -9.64 -13.19 3.17
N PHE A 107 -10.82 -13.44 3.76
CA PHE A 107 -12.07 -13.70 3.04
C PHE A 107 -11.91 -14.71 1.89
N GLN A 108 -11.27 -15.85 2.16
CA GLN A 108 -11.08 -16.93 1.17
C GLN A 108 -10.37 -16.45 -0.11
N GLY A 109 -9.41 -15.55 0.09
CA GLY A 109 -8.58 -14.99 -0.97
C GLY A 109 -9.25 -13.87 -1.77
N HIS A 110 -10.41 -13.38 -1.34
CA HIS A 110 -11.07 -12.21 -1.91
C HIS A 110 -10.22 -10.95 -1.77
N ASP A 111 -9.54 -10.80 -0.64
CA ASP A 111 -8.70 -9.65 -0.34
C ASP A 111 -7.24 -10.07 -0.24
N ALA A 112 -6.41 -9.41 -1.03
CA ALA A 112 -4.97 -9.59 -1.04
C ALA A 112 -4.31 -8.38 -0.39
N THR A 113 -3.33 -8.62 0.49
CA THR A 113 -2.53 -7.57 1.13
C THR A 113 -1.08 -7.73 0.76
N ILE A 114 -0.44 -6.63 0.36
CA ILE A 114 0.99 -6.53 0.17
C ILE A 114 1.55 -5.54 1.19
N VAL A 115 2.63 -5.92 1.86
CA VAL A 115 3.46 -5.01 2.65
C VAL A 115 4.82 -4.92 2.00
N MET A 116 5.26 -3.69 1.73
CA MET A 116 6.60 -3.37 1.25
C MET A 116 7.37 -2.71 2.40
N VAL A 117 8.53 -3.26 2.75
CA VAL A 117 9.39 -2.73 3.83
C VAL A 117 10.71 -2.30 3.22
N ARG A 118 11.30 -1.19 3.72
CA ARG A 118 12.65 -0.81 3.30
C ARG A 118 13.66 -1.87 3.78
N PRO A 119 14.71 -2.14 3.01
CA PRO A 119 15.89 -2.81 3.57
C PRO A 119 16.36 -2.03 4.78
N MET A 120 16.67 -2.73 5.88
CA MET A 120 17.42 -2.08 6.96
C MET A 120 18.74 -1.63 6.36
N SER A 121 19.09 -0.35 6.49
CA SER A 121 20.46 0.10 6.24
C SER A 121 21.34 -0.67 7.22
N GLY A 122 22.20 -1.55 6.71
CA GLY A 122 23.14 -2.29 7.53
C GLY A 122 24.10 -1.31 8.19
N ASP A 123 23.84 -1.01 9.45
CA ASP A 123 24.75 -1.35 10.54
C ASP A 123 23.90 -1.66 11.79
N PRO A 124 24.04 -2.82 12.44
CA PRO A 124 23.62 -2.92 13.82
C PRO A 124 24.45 -1.91 14.65
N PRO A 125 23.86 -1.22 15.64
CA PRO A 125 24.64 -0.40 16.55
C PRO A 125 25.65 -1.30 17.29
N GLY A 126 26.94 -1.19 16.94
CA GLY A 126 28.03 -1.82 17.69
C GLY A 126 29.07 -2.66 16.93
N SER A 127 29.14 -2.67 15.59
CA SER A 127 30.15 -3.46 14.85
C SER A 127 31.45 -2.71 14.49
N ALA A 128 31.72 -1.56 15.10
CA ALA A 128 33.05 -0.95 15.08
C ALA A 128 33.61 -0.92 16.50
N ALA A 129 34.37 -1.96 16.84
CA ALA A 129 35.30 -1.99 17.97
C ALA A 129 36.64 -2.50 17.44
#